data_AF-A0A0A0JR71-F1
#
_entry.id   AF-A0A0A0JR71-F1
#
_cell.length_a   1.000
_cell.length_b   1.000
_cell.length_c   1.000
_cell.angle_alpha   90.00
_cell.angle_beta   90.00
_cell.angle_gamma   90.00
#
_symmetry.space_group_name_H-M   'P 1'
#
loop_
_entity.id
_entity.type
_entity.pdbx_description
1 polymer ?
#
loop_
_entity_poly.entity_id
_entity_poly.type
_entity_poly.pdbx_seq_one_letter_code
_entity_poly.pdbx_strand_id
1 'polypeptide(L)'
;MDPIDALLLDLGNALVELFRINRGAIHGIYQGSHEAALFEAQGGMIGPGGFNHLQSVIDSAAAIQTRQDAANLALNRINGVDPVLGPRVRALCQPVLDLGQRYLDAAAQTRNAAAVLQQTNATRLQGVVVGQGGLGPEIVRSEQALVSNQLTAMAQQLEARGIEPRLIPQAQSALQSTLNAIKQLPIDGREAAHKLGVVLASIRLLVRQTAVRAAIIGRARLLAVLLGIEQALVAFGSRLTTPILIDMRVIHQTLGISGPEA
;
A
#
# COMPACT_ATOMS: atom_id res chain seq x y z
N MET A 1 -32.60 -4.99 -13.61
CA MET A 1 -31.18 -5.31 -13.34
C MET A 1 -31.19 -6.50 -12.42
N ASP A 2 -30.44 -7.57 -12.73
CA ASP A 2 -30.37 -8.75 -11.86
C ASP A 2 -29.76 -8.31 -10.51
N PRO A 3 -30.34 -8.70 -9.34
CA PRO A 3 -29.76 -8.41 -8.04
C PRO A 3 -28.26 -8.76 -7.92
N ILE A 4 -27.81 -9.79 -8.65
CA ILE A 4 -26.40 -10.19 -8.65
C ILE A 4 -25.50 -9.20 -9.40
N ASP A 5 -26.01 -8.54 -10.45
CA ASP A 5 -25.25 -7.59 -11.26
C ASP A 5 -24.90 -6.33 -10.45
N ALA A 6 -25.86 -5.84 -9.65
CA ALA A 6 -25.63 -4.71 -8.76
C ALA A 6 -24.56 -5.02 -7.69
N LEU A 7 -24.59 -6.22 -7.12
CA LEU A 7 -23.60 -6.65 -6.13
C LEU A 7 -22.20 -6.85 -6.74
N LEU A 8 -22.13 -7.33 -7.98
CA LEU A 8 -20.87 -7.44 -8.72
C LEU A 8 -20.29 -6.06 -9.05
N LEU A 9 -21.13 -5.07 -9.34
CA LEU A 9 -20.70 -3.68 -9.55
C LEU A 9 -20.15 -3.06 -8.26
N ASP A 10 -20.84 -3.23 -7.13
CA ASP A 10 -20.37 -2.77 -5.81
C ASP A 10 -19.01 -3.36 -5.46
N LEU A 11 -18.85 -4.68 -5.68
CA LEU A 11 -17.58 -5.37 -5.51
C LEU A 11 -16.50 -4.78 -6.44
N GLY A 12 -16.81 -4.59 -7.72
CA GLY A 12 -15.89 -4.02 -8.70
C GLY A 12 -15.38 -2.63 -8.27
N ASN A 13 -16.27 -1.76 -7.82
CA ASN A 13 -15.92 -0.42 -7.35
C ASN A 13 -15.00 -0.46 -6.12
N ALA A 14 -15.31 -1.32 -5.13
CA ALA A 14 -14.48 -1.48 -3.94
C ALA A 14 -13.08 -1.99 -4.30
N LEU A 15 -12.98 -2.96 -5.22
CA LEU A 15 -11.71 -3.51 -5.67
C LEU A 15 -10.89 -2.49 -6.46
N VAL A 16 -11.50 -1.71 -7.35
CA VAL A 16 -10.80 -0.65 -8.11
C VAL A 16 -10.15 0.37 -7.18
N GLU A 17 -10.87 0.83 -6.16
CA GLU A 17 -10.32 1.75 -5.18
C GLU A 17 -9.20 1.11 -4.34
N LEU A 18 -9.36 -0.17 -3.97
CA LEU A 18 -8.31 -0.91 -3.27
C LEU A 18 -7.05 -1.09 -4.14
N PHE A 19 -7.21 -1.38 -5.43
CA PHE A 19 -6.10 -1.44 -6.39
C PHE A 19 -5.42 -0.08 -6.55
N ARG A 20 -6.19 1.02 -6.61
CA ARG A 20 -5.65 2.38 -6.70
C ARG A 20 -4.79 2.72 -5.48
N ILE A 21 -5.30 2.41 -4.28
CA ILE A 21 -4.57 2.58 -3.02
C ILE A 21 -3.30 1.74 -3.02
N ASN A 22 -3.40 0.44 -3.31
CA ASN A 22 -2.27 -0.50 -3.28
C ASN A 22 -1.21 -0.23 -4.35
N ARG A 23 -1.54 0.50 -5.43
CA ARG A 23 -0.58 1.00 -6.43
C ARG A 23 0.26 2.17 -5.89
N GLY A 24 -0.09 2.73 -4.72
CA GLY A 24 0.63 3.84 -4.12
C GLY A 24 0.05 5.22 -4.42
N ALA A 25 -1.27 5.29 -4.63
CA ALA A 25 -2.00 6.57 -4.68
C ALA A 25 -1.98 7.32 -3.33
N ILE A 26 -1.60 6.64 -2.24
CA ILE A 26 -1.44 7.23 -0.91
C ILE A 26 -0.07 6.87 -0.34
N HIS A 27 0.49 7.76 0.48
CA HIS A 27 1.88 7.68 0.93
C HIS A 27 2.13 6.64 2.01
N GLY A 28 1.17 6.40 2.89
CA GLY A 28 1.34 5.56 4.07
C GLY A 28 1.42 4.06 3.81
N ILE A 29 1.55 3.61 2.55
CA ILE A 29 1.85 2.20 2.22
C ILE A 29 3.35 1.94 2.03
N TYR A 30 4.16 3.00 1.92
CA TYR A 30 5.58 2.90 1.57
C TYR A 30 6.45 2.70 2.80
N GLN A 31 7.50 1.88 2.66
CA GLN A 31 8.49 1.63 3.72
C GLN A 31 8.99 2.93 4.37
N GLY A 32 9.32 3.94 3.56
CA GLY A 32 9.79 5.24 4.04
C GLY A 32 8.82 5.92 5.02
N SER A 33 7.52 5.87 4.76
CA SER A 33 6.52 6.48 5.67
C SER A 33 6.45 5.79 7.03
N HIS A 34 6.64 4.48 7.06
CA HIS A 34 6.68 3.75 8.32
C HIS A 34 7.98 3.98 9.08
N GLU A 35 9.14 3.97 8.40
CA GLU A 35 10.42 4.28 9.03
C GLU A 35 10.45 5.71 9.58
N ALA A 36 9.89 6.64 8.81
CA ALA A 36 9.73 8.02 9.20
C ALA A 36 8.90 8.18 10.48
N ALA A 37 7.75 7.50 10.57
CA ALA A 37 6.92 7.51 11.77
C ALA A 37 7.68 7.01 13.02
N LEU A 38 8.50 5.96 12.88
CA LEU A 38 9.32 5.45 13.98
C LEU A 38 10.44 6.42 14.39
N PHE A 39 10.99 7.15 13.42
CA PHE A 39 12.04 8.14 13.64
C PHE A 39 11.51 9.38 14.35
N GLU A 40 10.37 9.90 13.91
CA GLU A 40 9.67 11.04 14.51
C GLU A 40 9.21 10.75 15.93
N ALA A 41 8.75 9.52 16.20
CA ALA A 41 8.38 9.07 17.55
C ALA A 41 9.53 9.18 18.58
N GLN A 42 10.77 9.26 18.11
CA GLN A 42 11.98 9.37 18.92
C GLN A 42 12.58 10.80 18.94
N GLY A 43 11.82 11.78 18.42
CA GLY A 43 12.21 13.19 18.39
C GLY A 43 13.03 13.61 17.16
N GLY A 44 13.19 12.71 16.19
CA GLY A 44 13.82 13.02 14.91
C GLY A 44 12.95 13.91 14.02
N MET A 45 13.57 14.64 13.10
CA MET A 45 12.87 15.52 12.14
C MET A 45 13.15 15.13 10.68
N ILE A 46 12.09 15.11 9.86
CA ILE A 46 12.16 14.75 8.44
C ILE A 46 11.89 15.97 7.58
N GLY A 47 12.94 16.49 6.97
CA GLY A 47 12.89 17.74 6.23
C GLY A 47 12.36 18.93 7.06
N PRO A 48 12.22 20.10 6.43
CA PRO A 48 11.76 21.32 7.11
C PRO A 48 10.23 21.45 7.21
N GLY A 49 9.45 20.55 6.59
CA GLY A 49 8.02 20.72 6.35
C GLY A 49 7.05 20.20 7.42
N GLY A 50 7.55 19.56 8.49
CA GLY A 50 6.69 19.12 9.61
C GLY A 50 5.58 18.13 9.22
N PHE A 51 5.86 17.18 8.32
CA PHE A 51 4.89 16.16 7.91
C PHE A 51 4.72 15.11 9.01
N ASN A 52 3.48 14.81 9.41
CA ASN A 52 3.21 13.75 10.40
C ASN A 52 3.07 12.39 9.70
N HIS A 53 4.13 11.61 9.68
CA HIS A 53 4.15 10.33 8.97
C HIS A 53 3.30 9.27 9.63
N LEU A 54 3.22 9.29 10.98
CA LEU A 54 2.37 8.34 11.69
C LEU A 54 0.89 8.54 11.34
N GLN A 55 0.44 9.80 11.26
CA GLN A 55 -0.93 10.10 10.84
C GLN A 55 -1.18 9.64 9.39
N SER A 56 -0.24 9.90 8.48
CA SER A 56 -0.34 9.42 7.09
C SER A 56 -0.46 7.89 6.97
N VAL A 57 0.30 7.14 7.79
CA VAL A 57 0.19 5.67 7.88
C VAL A 57 -1.19 5.25 8.42
N ILE A 58 -1.69 5.94 9.45
CA ILE A 58 -3.01 5.66 10.05
C ILE A 58 -4.13 5.94 9.05
N ASP A 59 -4.10 7.10 8.38
CA ASP A 59 -5.11 7.48 7.38
C ASP A 59 -5.10 6.52 6.19
N SER A 60 -3.91 6.08 5.77
CA SER A 60 -3.78 5.09 4.71
C SER A 60 -4.35 3.73 5.11
N ALA A 61 -4.10 3.29 6.34
CA ALA A 61 -4.68 2.06 6.87
C ALA A 61 -6.22 2.17 6.96
N ALA A 62 -6.75 3.29 7.43
CA ALA A 62 -8.19 3.51 7.49
C ALA A 62 -8.86 3.47 6.10
N ALA A 63 -8.20 4.04 5.09
CA ALA A 63 -8.65 3.98 3.71
C ALA A 63 -8.67 2.53 3.19
N ILE A 64 -7.61 1.75 3.45
CA ILE A 64 -7.55 0.33 3.07
C ILE A 64 -8.65 -0.47 3.76
N GLN A 65 -8.82 -0.32 5.08
CA GLN A 65 -9.83 -1.02 5.87
C GLN A 65 -11.22 -0.75 5.31
N THR A 66 -11.55 0.53 5.07
CA THR A 66 -12.85 0.93 4.51
C THR A 66 -13.16 0.23 3.18
N ARG A 67 -12.15 0.10 2.29
CA ARG A 67 -12.33 -0.58 1.00
C ARG A 67 -12.41 -2.10 1.15
N GLN A 68 -11.66 -2.68 2.08
CA GLN A 68 -11.77 -4.12 2.39
C GLN A 68 -13.12 -4.47 2.97
N ASP A 69 -13.67 -3.65 3.88
CA ASP A 69 -14.98 -3.87 4.48
C ASP A 69 -16.09 -3.79 3.41
N ALA A 70 -16.00 -2.82 2.51
CA ALA A 70 -16.92 -2.71 1.37
C ALA A 70 -16.84 -3.94 0.45
N ALA A 71 -15.63 -4.41 0.11
CA ALA A 71 -15.45 -5.61 -0.69
C ALA A 71 -15.97 -6.87 0.03
N ASN A 72 -15.69 -7.04 1.31
CA ASN A 72 -16.17 -8.15 2.12
C ASN A 72 -17.69 -8.16 2.27
N LEU A 73 -18.31 -6.99 2.44
CA LEU A 73 -19.76 -6.84 2.46
C LEU A 73 -20.39 -7.28 1.12
N ALA A 74 -19.83 -6.83 0.00
CA ALA A 74 -20.30 -7.24 -1.32
C ALA A 74 -20.14 -8.76 -1.53
N LEU A 75 -18.99 -9.33 -1.16
CA LEU A 75 -18.74 -10.78 -1.21
C LEU A 75 -19.72 -11.59 -0.34
N ASN A 76 -20.03 -11.11 0.87
CA ASN A 76 -21.00 -11.74 1.76
C ASN A 76 -22.41 -11.72 1.16
N ARG A 77 -22.80 -10.60 0.54
CA ARG A 77 -24.10 -10.47 -0.14
C ARG A 77 -24.19 -11.37 -1.36
N ILE A 78 -23.13 -11.45 -2.19
CA ILE A 78 -23.07 -12.37 -3.33
C ILE A 78 -23.23 -13.81 -2.84
N ASN A 79 -22.55 -14.20 -1.75
CA ASN A 79 -22.69 -15.54 -1.18
C ASN A 79 -24.10 -15.84 -0.66
N GLY A 80 -24.81 -14.84 -0.14
CA GLY A 80 -26.20 -14.99 0.29
C GLY A 80 -27.19 -15.15 -0.87
N VAL A 81 -26.93 -14.52 -2.01
CA VAL A 81 -27.76 -14.61 -3.22
C VAL A 81 -27.45 -15.86 -4.05
N ASP A 82 -26.16 -16.17 -4.21
CA ASP A 82 -25.67 -17.35 -4.94
C ASP A 82 -24.55 -18.05 -4.13
N PRO A 83 -24.89 -19.09 -3.35
CA PRO A 83 -23.93 -19.82 -2.52
C PRO A 83 -22.93 -20.65 -3.32
N VAL A 84 -23.13 -20.82 -4.64
CA VAL A 84 -22.17 -21.51 -5.51
C VAL A 84 -21.17 -20.53 -6.12
N LEU A 85 -21.62 -19.33 -6.46
CA LEU A 85 -20.77 -18.26 -7.02
C LEU A 85 -19.96 -17.55 -5.94
N GLY A 86 -20.56 -17.26 -4.77
CA GLY A 86 -19.94 -16.50 -3.68
C GLY A 86 -18.54 -16.97 -3.27
N PRO A 87 -18.35 -18.26 -2.95
CA PRO A 87 -17.03 -18.78 -2.57
C PRO A 87 -15.99 -18.65 -3.68
N ARG A 88 -16.42 -18.77 -4.96
CA ARG A 88 -15.53 -18.63 -6.12
C ARG A 88 -15.09 -17.19 -6.30
N VAL A 89 -16.03 -16.25 -6.24
CA VAL A 89 -15.72 -14.81 -6.36
C VAL A 89 -14.83 -14.36 -5.20
N ARG A 90 -15.08 -14.84 -3.98
CA ARG A 90 -14.20 -14.60 -2.83
C ARG A 90 -12.79 -15.12 -3.08
N ALA A 91 -12.65 -16.36 -3.55
CA ALA A 91 -11.33 -16.92 -3.86
C ALA A 91 -10.57 -16.09 -4.91
N LEU A 92 -11.27 -15.52 -5.90
CA LEU A 92 -10.66 -14.62 -6.88
C LEU A 92 -10.20 -13.29 -6.28
N CYS A 93 -10.91 -12.77 -5.28
CA CYS A 93 -10.58 -11.50 -4.63
C CYS A 93 -9.53 -11.65 -3.52
N GLN A 94 -9.34 -12.86 -2.99
CA GLN A 94 -8.48 -13.10 -1.83
C GLN A 94 -7.06 -12.53 -1.99
N PRO A 95 -6.36 -12.66 -3.13
CA PRO A 95 -5.00 -12.14 -3.26
C PRO A 95 -4.86 -10.62 -3.01
N VAL A 96 -5.84 -9.81 -3.43
CA VAL A 96 -5.80 -8.36 -3.21
C VAL A 96 -6.25 -7.98 -1.79
N LEU A 97 -7.16 -8.76 -1.21
CA LEU A 97 -7.54 -8.62 0.20
C LEU A 97 -6.35 -8.95 1.11
N ASP A 98 -5.61 -10.03 0.83
CA ASP A 98 -4.40 -10.40 1.57
C ASP A 98 -3.32 -9.32 1.48
N LEU A 99 -3.12 -8.71 0.30
CA LEU A 99 -2.19 -7.60 0.16
C LEU A 99 -2.59 -6.41 1.04
N GLY A 100 -3.87 -6.02 1.01
CA GLY A 100 -4.36 -4.95 1.87
C GLY A 100 -4.20 -5.29 3.36
N GLN A 101 -4.43 -6.55 3.76
CA GLN A 101 -4.28 -6.98 5.15
C GLN A 101 -2.82 -6.83 5.62
N ARG A 102 -1.85 -7.17 4.76
CA ARG A 102 -0.42 -6.96 5.09
C ARG A 102 -0.09 -5.49 5.36
N TYR A 103 -0.71 -4.57 4.62
CA TYR A 103 -0.54 -3.13 4.86
C TYR A 103 -1.20 -2.68 6.17
N LEU A 104 -2.39 -3.21 6.49
CA LEU A 104 -3.04 -2.96 7.78
C LEU A 104 -2.20 -3.47 8.96
N ASP A 105 -1.68 -4.69 8.85
CA ASP A 105 -0.84 -5.31 9.88
C ASP A 105 0.44 -4.50 10.09
N ALA A 106 1.10 -4.08 9.00
CA ALA A 106 2.29 -3.23 9.08
C ALA A 106 1.99 -1.88 9.73
N ALA A 107 0.87 -1.24 9.40
CA ALA A 107 0.46 0.03 9.99
C ALA A 107 0.17 -0.10 11.49
N ALA A 108 -0.52 -1.18 11.90
CA ALA A 108 -0.78 -1.46 13.31
C ALA A 108 0.52 -1.70 14.09
N GLN A 109 1.44 -2.49 13.54
CA GLN A 109 2.76 -2.71 14.13
C GLN A 109 3.57 -1.42 14.26
N THR A 110 3.59 -0.59 13.21
CA THR A 110 4.26 0.72 13.23
C THR A 110 3.66 1.65 14.29
N ARG A 111 2.34 1.72 14.39
CA ARG A 111 1.66 2.54 15.42
C ARG A 111 2.05 2.09 16.83
N ASN A 112 2.04 0.79 17.08
CA ASN A 112 2.41 0.24 18.39
C ASN A 112 3.88 0.49 18.71
N ALA A 113 4.78 0.25 17.75
CA ALA A 113 6.21 0.51 17.92
C ALA A 113 6.50 2.00 18.13
N ALA A 114 5.85 2.89 17.38
CA ALA A 114 5.96 4.34 17.58
C ALA A 114 5.52 4.75 18.99
N ALA A 115 4.40 4.21 19.49
CA ALA A 115 3.95 4.48 20.86
C ALA A 115 4.96 4.01 21.91
N VAL A 116 5.53 2.81 21.76
CA VAL A 116 6.57 2.30 22.67
C VAL A 116 7.82 3.20 22.62
N LEU A 117 8.30 3.54 21.42
CA LEU A 117 9.47 4.40 21.24
C LEU A 117 9.25 5.81 21.79
N GLN A 118 8.04 6.35 21.67
CA GLN A 118 7.69 7.64 22.26
C GLN A 118 7.68 7.60 23.78
N GLN A 119 7.40 6.45 24.40
CA GLN A 119 7.44 6.29 25.85
C GLN A 119 8.86 6.06 26.38
N THR A 120 9.68 5.31 25.65
CA THR A 120 11.00 4.85 26.14
C THR A 120 12.18 5.62 25.57
N ASN A 121 12.02 6.26 24.41
CA ASN A 121 13.09 6.86 23.61
C ASN A 121 12.69 8.19 22.94
N ALA A 122 11.72 8.91 23.50
CA ALA A 122 11.07 10.09 22.90
C ALA A 122 12.00 11.20 22.40
N THR A 123 13.18 11.34 23.00
CA THR A 123 14.15 12.39 22.71
C THR A 123 15.48 11.86 22.18
N ARG A 124 15.59 10.54 21.94
CA ARG A 124 16.86 9.89 21.54
C ARG A 124 17.44 10.50 20.27
N LEU A 125 16.58 10.88 19.34
CA LEU A 125 16.94 11.46 18.04
C LEU A 125 16.66 12.96 17.97
N GLN A 126 16.49 13.62 19.12
CA GLN A 126 16.26 15.05 19.18
C GLN A 126 17.43 15.82 18.52
N GLY A 127 17.10 16.73 17.61
CA GLY A 127 18.08 17.48 16.82
C GLY A 127 18.83 16.63 15.79
N VAL A 128 18.33 15.44 15.46
CA VAL A 128 18.74 14.69 14.26
C VAL A 128 17.75 15.02 13.16
N VAL A 129 18.26 15.58 12.06
CA VAL A 129 17.46 15.89 10.87
C VAL A 129 17.91 14.97 9.75
N VAL A 130 16.96 14.24 9.17
CA VAL A 130 17.18 13.46 7.94
C VAL A 130 16.44 14.13 6.79
N GLY A 131 16.75 13.73 5.55
CA GLY A 131 16.11 14.26 4.34
C GLY A 131 14.62 13.90 4.26
N GLN A 132 14.11 13.67 3.05
CA GLN A 132 12.66 13.44 2.78
C GLN A 132 12.06 12.19 3.46
N GLY A 133 12.81 11.40 4.22
CA GLY A 133 12.32 10.20 4.92
C GLY A 133 11.68 9.14 4.01
N GLY A 134 11.89 9.26 2.69
CA GLY A 134 11.13 8.52 1.70
C GLY A 134 9.66 8.99 1.55
N LEU A 135 9.38 10.29 1.30
CA LEU A 135 8.02 10.83 1.02
C LEU A 135 7.60 11.08 -0.46
N GLY A 136 6.61 10.31 -0.94
CA GLY A 136 5.84 10.54 -2.17
C GLY A 136 6.31 10.16 -3.60
N PRO A 137 5.33 10.01 -4.52
CA PRO A 137 5.45 9.32 -5.80
C PRO A 137 6.21 10.08 -6.90
N GLU A 138 6.73 11.29 -6.66
CA GLU A 138 7.17 12.20 -7.73
C GLU A 138 8.67 12.46 -7.86
N ILE A 139 9.56 11.87 -7.07
CA ILE A 139 11.00 12.00 -7.31
C ILE A 139 11.65 10.65 -7.10
N VAL A 140 12.50 10.23 -8.04
CA VAL A 140 13.30 9.00 -8.07
C VAL A 140 13.80 8.69 -6.65
N ARG A 141 13.06 7.84 -5.94
CA ARG A 141 13.43 7.38 -4.61
C ARG A 141 14.45 6.29 -4.79
N SER A 142 15.43 6.31 -3.92
CA SER A 142 16.42 5.27 -3.84
C SER A 142 16.45 4.75 -2.41
N GLU A 143 16.94 3.53 -2.22
CA GLU A 143 17.10 2.94 -0.89
C GLU A 143 17.88 3.87 0.05
N GLN A 144 18.81 4.68 -0.46
CA GLN A 144 19.58 5.65 0.32
C GLN A 144 18.71 6.72 1.01
N ALA A 145 17.51 7.00 0.50
CA ALA A 145 16.58 7.96 1.11
C ALA A 145 15.78 7.38 2.29
N LEU A 146 15.89 6.08 2.57
CA LEU A 146 15.28 5.46 3.75
C LEU A 146 15.95 5.96 5.03
N VAL A 147 15.17 6.14 6.09
CA VAL A 147 15.69 6.69 7.35
C VAL A 147 16.73 5.75 7.95
N SER A 148 16.50 4.44 7.90
CA SER A 148 17.46 3.42 8.36
C SER A 148 18.84 3.54 7.69
N ASN A 149 18.86 3.81 6.38
CA ASN A 149 20.09 3.99 5.61
C ASN A 149 20.75 5.35 5.90
N GLN A 150 19.97 6.41 6.07
CA GLN A 150 20.51 7.72 6.47
C GLN A 150 21.13 7.70 7.87
N LEU A 151 20.50 7.04 8.84
CA LEU A 151 21.07 6.86 10.18
C LEU A 151 22.39 6.09 10.14
N THR A 152 22.48 5.07 9.28
CA THR A 152 23.72 4.30 9.06
C THR A 152 24.80 5.19 8.44
N ALA A 153 24.46 6.03 7.45
CA ALA A 153 25.40 6.97 6.84
C ALA A 153 25.90 8.04 7.82
N MET A 154 25.08 8.41 8.81
CA MET A 154 25.41 9.37 9.86
C MET A 154 26.05 8.74 11.10
N ALA A 155 26.40 7.45 11.07
CA ALA A 155 26.77 6.68 12.26
C ALA A 155 27.85 7.36 13.12
N GLN A 156 28.95 7.80 12.51
CA GLN A 156 30.05 8.45 13.23
C GLN A 156 29.62 9.75 13.94
N GLN A 157 28.73 10.53 13.32
CA GLN A 157 28.23 11.78 13.91
C GLN A 157 27.27 11.52 15.07
N LEU A 158 26.42 10.48 14.94
CA LEU A 158 25.49 10.08 15.99
C LEU A 158 26.24 9.47 17.18
N GLU A 159 27.21 8.60 16.92
CA GLU A 159 28.05 7.99 17.95
C GLU A 159 28.88 9.03 18.71
N ALA A 160 29.41 10.05 18.03
CA ALA A 160 30.09 11.18 18.67
C ALA A 160 29.17 11.98 19.62
N ARG A 161 27.85 11.93 19.40
CA ARG A 161 26.82 12.52 20.26
C ARG A 161 26.27 11.54 21.31
N GLY A 162 26.79 10.31 21.38
CA GLY A 162 26.30 9.25 22.26
C GLY A 162 24.96 8.63 21.84
N ILE A 163 24.58 8.77 20.56
CA ILE A 163 23.32 8.28 19.99
C ILE A 163 23.58 7.01 19.19
N GLU A 164 22.86 5.93 19.47
CA GLU A 164 22.92 4.69 18.68
C GLU A 164 22.40 4.93 17.24
N PRO A 165 23.16 4.60 16.17
CA PRO A 165 22.80 4.91 14.80
C PRO A 165 21.84 3.89 14.17
N ARG A 166 20.88 3.40 14.96
CA ARG A 166 19.82 2.47 14.53
C ARG A 166 18.47 3.13 14.64
N LEU A 167 17.53 2.77 13.77
CA LEU A 167 16.15 3.24 13.84
C LEU A 167 15.44 2.69 15.09
N ILE A 168 15.58 1.38 15.33
CA ILE A 168 15.17 0.72 16.57
C ILE A 168 16.42 0.55 17.45
N PRO A 169 16.45 1.12 18.66
CA PRO A 169 17.59 0.95 19.57
C PRO A 169 17.70 -0.50 20.05
N GLN A 170 18.91 -0.97 20.34
CA GLN A 170 19.16 -2.37 20.74
C GLN A 170 18.39 -2.79 21.99
N ALA A 171 18.18 -1.85 22.92
CA ALA A 171 17.38 -2.07 24.13
C ALA A 171 15.90 -2.42 23.84
N GLN A 172 15.42 -2.14 22.62
CA GLN A 172 14.06 -2.43 22.15
C GLN A 172 14.03 -3.54 21.09
N SER A 173 14.85 -4.58 21.27
CA SER A 173 14.97 -5.71 20.32
C SER A 173 13.63 -6.41 20.01
N ALA A 174 12.65 -6.35 20.92
CA ALA A 174 11.28 -6.83 20.70
C ALA A 174 10.57 -6.13 19.51
N LEU A 175 10.96 -4.88 19.19
CA LEU A 175 10.41 -4.12 18.06
C LEU A 175 11.09 -4.46 16.72
N GLN A 176 12.12 -5.32 16.70
CA GLN A 176 12.85 -5.67 15.49
C GLN A 176 11.95 -6.38 14.45
N SER A 177 10.95 -7.15 14.92
CA SER A 177 9.96 -7.78 14.05
C SER A 177 9.14 -6.76 13.25
N THR A 178 8.82 -5.61 13.86
CA THR A 178 8.12 -4.50 13.19
C THR A 178 8.98 -3.91 12.09
N LEU A 179 10.28 -3.68 12.33
CA LEU A 179 11.19 -3.19 11.30
C LEU A 179 11.33 -4.20 10.14
N ASN A 180 11.34 -5.50 10.43
CA ASN A 180 11.38 -6.54 9.40
C ASN A 180 10.10 -6.56 8.55
N ALA A 181 8.92 -6.32 9.15
CA ALA A 181 7.66 -6.20 8.43
C ALA A 181 7.64 -4.94 7.53
N ILE A 182 8.11 -3.81 8.05
CA ILE A 182 8.24 -2.54 7.31
C ILE A 182 9.14 -2.71 6.08
N LYS A 183 10.24 -3.46 6.19
CA LYS A 183 11.14 -3.76 5.06
C LYS A 183 10.53 -4.59 3.93
N GLN A 184 9.35 -5.19 4.14
CA GLN A 184 8.62 -5.91 3.07
C GLN A 184 7.70 -4.98 2.26
N LEU A 185 7.49 -3.74 2.74
CA LEU A 185 6.68 -2.74 2.07
C LEU A 185 7.40 -2.20 0.83
N PRO A 186 6.65 -1.69 -0.17
CA PRO A 186 7.26 -1.06 -1.32
C PRO A 186 8.04 0.21 -0.93
N ILE A 187 9.19 0.42 -1.56
CA ILE A 187 10.00 1.64 -1.37
C ILE A 187 9.45 2.79 -2.23
N ASP A 188 8.88 2.48 -3.40
CA ASP A 188 8.34 3.44 -4.34
C ASP A 188 7.10 2.92 -5.09
N GLY A 189 6.52 3.79 -5.94
CA GLY A 189 5.34 3.44 -6.74
C GLY A 189 5.61 2.37 -7.81
N ARG A 190 6.86 2.21 -8.27
CA ARG A 190 7.21 1.17 -9.25
C ARG A 190 7.20 -0.20 -8.58
N GLU A 191 7.78 -0.31 -7.40
CA GLU A 191 7.76 -1.54 -6.61
C GLU A 191 6.33 -1.87 -6.14
N ALA A 192 5.55 -0.86 -5.72
CA ALA A 192 4.14 -1.04 -5.40
C ALA A 192 3.35 -1.59 -6.61
N ALA A 193 3.55 -1.01 -7.79
CA ALA A 193 2.94 -1.49 -9.03
C ALA A 193 3.42 -2.91 -9.40
N HIS A 194 4.68 -3.25 -9.15
CA HIS A 194 5.20 -4.60 -9.38
C HIS A 194 4.55 -5.64 -8.46
N LYS A 195 4.49 -5.37 -7.14
CA LYS A 195 3.79 -6.22 -6.17
C LYS A 195 2.32 -6.39 -6.55
N LEU A 196 1.66 -5.32 -7.01
CA LEU A 196 0.29 -5.37 -7.51
C LEU A 196 0.18 -6.20 -8.81
N GLY A 197 1.17 -6.11 -9.70
CA GLY A 197 1.26 -6.93 -10.90
C GLY A 197 1.31 -8.43 -10.60
N VAL A 198 2.05 -8.84 -9.57
CA VAL A 198 2.07 -10.23 -9.08
C VAL A 198 0.69 -10.65 -8.58
N VAL A 199 0.02 -9.81 -7.78
CA VAL A 199 -1.35 -10.07 -7.31
C VAL A 199 -2.32 -10.26 -8.48
N LEU A 200 -2.26 -9.40 -9.50
CA LEU A 200 -3.10 -9.53 -10.68
C LEU A 200 -2.80 -10.79 -11.49
N ALA A 201 -1.53 -11.18 -11.59
CA ALA A 201 -1.16 -12.45 -12.24
C ALA A 201 -1.77 -13.64 -11.49
N SER A 202 -1.74 -13.64 -10.15
CA SER A 202 -2.40 -14.66 -9.33
C SER A 202 -3.91 -14.69 -9.54
N ILE A 203 -4.58 -13.52 -9.56
CA ILE A 203 -6.02 -13.44 -9.83
C ILE A 203 -6.32 -14.00 -11.23
N ARG A 204 -5.55 -13.62 -12.26
CA ARG A 204 -5.73 -14.13 -13.63
C ARG A 204 -5.56 -15.64 -13.72
N LEU A 205 -4.58 -16.22 -13.01
CA LEU A 205 -4.40 -17.66 -12.96
C LEU A 205 -5.63 -18.36 -12.35
N LEU A 206 -6.16 -17.82 -11.24
CA LEU A 206 -7.35 -18.37 -10.59
C LEU A 206 -8.60 -18.24 -11.48
N VAL A 207 -8.76 -17.11 -12.20
CA VAL A 207 -9.82 -16.92 -13.19
C VAL A 207 -9.74 -18.00 -14.27
N ARG A 208 -8.56 -18.22 -14.86
CA ARG A 208 -8.35 -19.26 -15.89
C ARG A 208 -8.67 -20.66 -15.38
N GLN A 209 -8.16 -21.03 -14.22
CA GLN A 209 -8.44 -22.34 -13.62
C GLN A 209 -9.95 -22.53 -13.36
N THR A 210 -10.62 -21.47 -12.90
CA THR A 210 -12.07 -21.51 -12.65
C THR A 210 -12.86 -21.59 -13.95
N ALA A 211 -12.42 -20.90 -15.01
CA ALA A 211 -13.04 -20.92 -16.34
C ALA A 211 -12.94 -22.30 -16.98
N VAL A 212 -11.77 -22.95 -16.92
CA VAL A 212 -11.57 -24.33 -17.39
C VAL A 212 -12.52 -25.28 -16.67
N ARG A 213 -12.63 -25.18 -15.34
CA ARG A 213 -13.57 -26.01 -14.57
C ARG A 213 -15.04 -25.72 -14.93
N ALA A 214 -15.39 -24.46 -15.16
CA ALA A 214 -16.74 -24.07 -15.58
C ALA A 214 -17.11 -24.63 -16.96
N ALA A 215 -16.16 -24.64 -17.90
CA ALA A 215 -16.33 -25.22 -19.23
C ALA A 215 -16.55 -26.74 -19.15
N ILE A 216 -15.75 -27.45 -18.35
CA ILE A 216 -15.88 -28.91 -18.15
C ILE A 216 -17.27 -29.28 -17.60
N ILE A 217 -17.83 -28.47 -16.71
CA ILE A 217 -19.12 -28.74 -16.04
C ILE A 217 -20.31 -28.08 -16.80
N GLY A 218 -20.09 -27.50 -17.99
CA GLY A 218 -21.16 -26.94 -18.81
C GLY A 218 -21.81 -25.65 -18.28
N ARG A 219 -21.12 -24.87 -17.42
CA ARG A 219 -21.66 -23.63 -16.84
C ARG A 219 -21.40 -22.41 -17.72
N ALA A 220 -22.14 -22.30 -18.83
CA ALA A 220 -21.95 -21.26 -19.85
C ALA A 220 -21.99 -19.81 -19.29
N ARG A 221 -22.92 -19.51 -18.37
CA ARG A 221 -23.02 -18.17 -17.75
C ARG A 221 -21.78 -17.80 -16.91
N LEU A 222 -21.30 -18.75 -16.10
CA LEU A 222 -20.09 -18.55 -15.29
C LEU A 222 -18.85 -18.38 -16.17
N LEU A 223 -18.75 -19.16 -17.25
CA LEU A 223 -17.65 -19.05 -18.21
C LEU A 223 -17.61 -17.65 -18.86
N ALA A 224 -18.76 -17.13 -19.31
CA ALA A 224 -18.85 -15.80 -19.91
C ALA A 224 -18.40 -14.69 -18.94
N VAL A 225 -18.84 -14.75 -17.68
CA VAL A 225 -18.43 -13.80 -16.63
C VAL A 225 -16.92 -13.86 -16.38
N LEU A 226 -16.34 -15.06 -16.27
CA LEU A 226 -14.90 -15.22 -16.01
C LEU A 226 -14.03 -14.71 -17.17
N LEU A 227 -14.45 -14.90 -18.41
CA LEU A 227 -13.76 -14.35 -19.59
C LEU A 227 -13.80 -12.81 -19.62
N GLY A 228 -14.94 -12.21 -19.25
CA GLY A 228 -15.05 -10.76 -19.10
C GLY A 228 -14.11 -10.19 -18.02
N ILE A 229 -14.01 -10.89 -16.88
CA ILE A 229 -13.06 -10.53 -15.81
C ILE A 229 -11.61 -10.66 -16.30
N GLU A 230 -11.27 -11.71 -17.03
CA GLU A 230 -9.91 -11.87 -17.57
C GLU A 230 -9.53 -10.71 -18.50
N GLN A 231 -10.43 -10.29 -19.39
CA GLN A 231 -10.20 -9.14 -20.29
C GLN A 231 -10.00 -7.83 -19.51
N ALA A 232 -10.82 -7.59 -18.49
CA ALA A 232 -10.68 -6.41 -17.64
C ALA A 232 -9.35 -6.40 -16.87
N LEU A 233 -8.91 -7.56 -16.35
CA LEU A 233 -7.62 -7.70 -15.66
C LEU A 233 -6.43 -7.51 -16.61
N VAL A 234 -6.53 -7.96 -17.87
CA VAL A 234 -5.52 -7.69 -18.91
C VAL A 234 -5.41 -6.20 -19.19
N ALA A 235 -6.55 -5.53 -19.39
CA ALA A 235 -6.60 -4.09 -19.65
C ALA A 235 -6.10 -3.27 -18.45
N PHE A 236 -6.33 -3.73 -17.22
CA PHE A 236 -5.80 -3.10 -16.02
C PHE A 236 -4.29 -3.34 -15.88
N GLY A 237 -3.83 -4.57 -16.10
CA GLY A 237 -2.41 -4.93 -16.06
C GLY A 237 -1.56 -4.14 -17.06
N SER A 238 -2.06 -3.93 -18.29
CA SER A 238 -1.36 -3.11 -19.29
C SER A 238 -1.21 -1.64 -18.84
N ARG A 239 -2.19 -1.10 -18.11
CA ARG A 239 -2.13 0.26 -17.52
C ARG A 239 -1.22 0.36 -16.30
N LEU A 240 -0.87 -0.76 -15.65
CA LEU A 240 0.12 -0.80 -14.58
C LEU A 240 1.55 -0.80 -15.11
N THR A 241 1.80 -1.51 -16.21
CA THR A 241 3.11 -1.58 -16.88
C THR A 241 3.39 -0.36 -17.76
N THR A 242 2.38 0.45 -18.06
CA THR A 242 2.57 1.75 -18.69
C THR A 242 3.04 2.74 -17.62
N PRO A 243 4.21 3.39 -17.77
CA PRO A 243 4.63 4.42 -16.82
C PRO A 243 3.55 5.51 -16.77
N ILE A 244 2.94 5.73 -15.59
CA ILE A 244 2.20 6.97 -15.36
C ILE A 244 3.26 8.05 -15.24
N LEU A 245 3.57 8.69 -16.37
CA LEU A 245 4.16 10.01 -16.34
C LEU A 245 3.03 10.94 -15.89
N ILE A 246 3.01 11.28 -14.60
CA ILE A 246 2.25 12.44 -14.14
C ILE A 246 3.00 13.63 -14.73
N ASP A 247 2.59 14.07 -15.91
CA ASP A 247 3.07 15.31 -16.48
C ASP A 247 2.39 16.45 -15.73
N MET A 248 3.15 17.10 -14.84
CA MET A 248 2.70 18.27 -14.08
C MET A 248 2.11 19.37 -14.98
N ARG A 249 2.47 19.42 -16.27
CA ARG A 249 1.88 20.37 -17.23
C ARG A 249 0.39 20.11 -17.48
N VAL A 250 -0.03 18.84 -17.46
CA VAL A 250 -1.43 18.45 -17.68
C VAL A 250 -2.30 18.84 -16.48
N ILE A 251 -1.76 18.76 -15.26
CA ILE A 251 -2.44 19.20 -14.03
C ILE A 251 -2.63 20.72 -14.02
N HIS A 252 -1.60 21.49 -14.39
CA HIS A 252 -1.70 22.95 -14.50
C HIS A 252 -2.72 23.38 -15.58
N GLN A 253 -2.79 22.66 -16.70
CA GLN A 253 -3.77 22.89 -17.75
C GLN A 253 -5.22 22.51 -17.35
N THR A 254 -5.41 21.44 -16.57
CA THR A 254 -6.76 21.02 -16.13
C THR A 254 -7.30 21.84 -14.95
N LEU A 255 -6.42 22.41 -14.12
CA LEU A 255 -6.81 23.28 -13.01
C LEU A 255 -6.89 24.76 -13.40
N GLY A 256 -6.59 25.11 -14.65
CA GLY A 256 -6.60 26.50 -15.12
C GLY A 256 -5.58 27.40 -14.42
N ILE A 257 -4.56 26.82 -13.81
CA ILE A 257 -3.51 27.57 -13.12
C ILE A 257 -2.44 27.93 -14.16
N SER A 258 -2.51 29.17 -14.65
CA SER A 258 -1.42 29.78 -15.43
C SER A 258 -0.12 29.62 -14.65
N GLY A 259 0.86 28.92 -15.23
CA GLY A 259 2.20 28.86 -14.66
C GLY A 259 2.81 30.27 -14.55
N PRO A 260 3.79 30.49 -13.66
CA PRO A 260 4.50 31.75 -13.63
C PRO A 260 5.21 31.94 -14.97
N GLU A 261 4.92 33.05 -15.63
CA GLU A 261 5.65 33.50 -16.82
C GLU A 261 7.14 33.60 -16.47
N ALA A 262 7.96 32.99 -17.32
CA ALA A 262 9.39 33.27 -17.43
C ALA A 262 9.62 34.00 -18.75
#